data_AF-A0A3N4KMD7-F1
#
_entry.id   AF-A0A3N4KMD7-F1
#
_cell.length_a   1.000
_cell.length_b   1.000
_cell.length_c   1.000
_cell.angle_alpha   90.00
_cell.angle_beta   90.00
_cell.angle_gamma   90.00
#
_symmetry.space_group_name_H-M   'P 1'
#
loop_
_entity.id
_entity.type
_entity.pdbx_description
1 polymer ?
#
loop_
_entity_poly.entity_id
_entity_poly.type
_entity_poly.pdbx_seq_one_letter_code
_entity_poly.pdbx_strand_id
1 'polypeptide(L)'
;MPALSGCSISVCGKFPGYTQAKLKVLITKNGAKFENGISSTCTHLVIPDIERSDKEWALVNAALAKKIPIVRLEWLTDSVKEGKNLVEEQYLQYDDGGVSNGEPVRPDPKKRKGDESEEQIANTIKKPRTRGRVGEEGQQSLYCPKTLEEAIKKFETRFKEKTGLKWQDRYDAPKIGKYTLIEKNYMDSEDEDRTDGKGKKEDDNSGKKLVLHSTLSPGLQSLMNLIFNSQHMASSMEAMRYNANKLPLGKLSKRTLSQGPMALKDLDEILANINLAQSKYKQSLTKVLEQLTSKYYTVIPHDFGRRRPPIELVEALSNMEITNEIMKDAEYPVDADGNPINPLDKQFRSLGLEEITLVEKSTTEHAELEAYFHKSQRLSRANVVDIFRITRPGEAERFEKAGIQPKTKLLWHGSRSTNFGGILSQGLRIAPPEAPANGYVFGKGIYLADVSSKSCEYVYPSISGGAALLLLCEAQLGDPPFGCHDHCSDAAKKSKAGGSLSTWAMGVNQPKGWKDAGAISEEFKGVKMVSSILELETYIQYIVYSVSQVKLRYLFKVQFFHY
;
A
#
# COMPACT_ATOMS: atom_id res chain seq x y z
N MET A 1 33.89 -34.57 -11.06
CA MET A 1 32.47 -34.87 -10.77
C MET A 1 31.86 -33.68 -10.04
N PRO A 2 30.55 -33.41 -10.17
CA PRO A 2 29.90 -32.35 -9.40
C PRO A 2 30.14 -32.54 -7.89
N ALA A 3 30.28 -31.44 -7.15
CA ALA A 3 30.71 -31.45 -5.75
C ALA A 3 29.84 -32.32 -4.83
N LEU A 4 28.54 -32.43 -5.12
CA LEU A 4 27.55 -33.15 -4.32
C LEU A 4 26.96 -34.36 -5.06
N SER A 5 27.69 -34.91 -6.03
CA SER A 5 27.22 -36.03 -6.83
C SER A 5 26.96 -37.27 -5.95
N GLY A 6 25.73 -37.80 -6.00
CA GLY A 6 25.29 -38.93 -5.19
C GLY A 6 24.57 -38.55 -3.90
N CYS A 7 24.55 -37.27 -3.52
CA CYS A 7 23.80 -36.80 -2.36
C CYS A 7 22.32 -36.54 -2.69
N SER A 8 21.45 -36.86 -1.75
CA SER A 8 20.05 -36.39 -1.71
C SER A 8 19.86 -35.56 -0.45
N ILE A 9 19.55 -34.27 -0.61
CA ILE A 9 19.63 -33.28 0.45
C ILE A 9 18.24 -32.69 0.71
N SER A 10 17.81 -32.74 1.97
CA SER A 10 16.64 -32.01 2.44
C SER A 10 17.08 -30.78 3.23
N VAL A 11 16.32 -29.70 3.09
CA VAL A 11 16.63 -28.42 3.73
C VAL A 11 15.39 -27.98 4.51
N CYS A 12 15.58 -27.61 5.78
CA CYS A 12 14.49 -27.14 6.63
C CYS A 12 14.89 -25.88 7.40
N GLY A 13 13.94 -24.98 7.60
CA GLY A 13 14.17 -23.72 8.31
C GLY A 13 14.48 -22.52 7.41
N LYS A 14 14.69 -21.37 8.06
CA LYS A 14 15.02 -20.09 7.41
C LYS A 14 16.53 -19.85 7.48
N PHE A 15 17.14 -19.65 6.32
CA PHE A 15 18.58 -19.41 6.19
C PHE A 15 18.84 -17.95 5.82
N PRO A 16 19.58 -17.19 6.63
CA PRO A 16 20.01 -15.84 6.25
C PRO A 16 20.71 -15.84 4.88
N GLY A 17 20.28 -14.98 3.96
CA GLY A 17 20.87 -14.87 2.61
C GLY A 17 20.44 -15.93 1.59
N TYR A 18 19.72 -16.98 2.00
CA TYR A 18 19.31 -18.07 1.11
C TYR A 18 17.81 -18.37 1.18
N THR A 19 17.11 -18.25 0.05
CA THR A 19 15.74 -18.76 -0.07
C THR A 19 15.75 -20.26 -0.34
N GLN A 20 14.67 -20.97 0.03
CA GLN A 20 14.51 -22.40 -0.27
C GLN A 20 14.65 -22.69 -1.77
N ALA A 21 14.17 -21.78 -2.63
CA ALA A 21 14.36 -21.87 -4.08
C ALA A 21 15.84 -21.75 -4.49
N LYS A 22 16.59 -20.80 -3.90
CA LYS A 22 18.04 -20.64 -4.15
C LYS A 22 18.82 -21.88 -3.71
N LEU A 23 18.49 -22.46 -2.54
CA LEU A 23 19.14 -23.68 -2.05
C LEU A 23 18.82 -24.88 -2.92
N LYS A 24 17.58 -25.02 -3.38
CA LYS A 24 17.20 -26.04 -4.36
C LYS A 24 18.02 -25.95 -5.64
N VAL A 25 18.20 -24.73 -6.18
CA VAL A 25 19.04 -24.52 -7.37
C VAL A 25 20.51 -24.81 -7.07
N LEU A 26 21.03 -24.41 -5.91
CA LEU A 26 22.41 -24.67 -5.50
C LEU A 26 22.70 -26.17 -5.41
N ILE A 27 21.80 -26.93 -4.80
CA ILE A 27 21.89 -28.39 -4.62
C ILE A 27 21.84 -29.11 -5.97
N THR A 28 20.85 -28.79 -6.81
CA THR A 28 20.68 -29.48 -8.10
C THR A 28 21.76 -29.11 -9.11
N LYS A 29 22.21 -27.85 -9.15
CA LYS A 29 23.32 -27.41 -10.02
C LYS A 29 24.64 -28.13 -9.70
N ASN A 30 24.83 -28.54 -8.45
CA ASN A 30 26.04 -29.23 -7.99
C ASN A 30 25.89 -30.75 -7.91
N GLY A 31 24.89 -31.32 -8.57
CA GLY A 31 24.75 -32.76 -8.81
C GLY A 31 24.05 -33.56 -7.72
N ALA A 32 23.48 -32.90 -6.71
CA ALA A 32 22.65 -33.53 -5.68
C ALA A 32 21.16 -33.43 -6.00
N LYS A 33 20.37 -34.37 -5.47
CA LYS A 33 18.91 -34.35 -5.54
C LYS A 33 18.35 -33.54 -4.38
N PHE A 34 17.38 -32.65 -4.64
CA PHE A 34 16.68 -31.90 -3.60
C PHE A 34 15.40 -32.63 -3.15
N GLU A 35 15.21 -32.79 -1.84
CA GLU A 35 14.02 -33.43 -1.26
C GLU A 35 13.23 -32.51 -0.33
N ASN A 36 11.90 -32.51 -0.47
CA ASN A 36 10.97 -31.72 0.36
C ASN A 36 10.71 -32.32 1.76
N GLY A 37 11.54 -33.27 2.21
CA GLY A 37 11.45 -33.92 3.51
C GLY A 37 12.42 -35.10 3.64
N ILE A 38 12.29 -35.90 4.71
CA ILE A 38 13.16 -37.05 4.98
C ILE A 38 12.59 -38.35 4.36
N SER A 39 12.99 -38.67 3.12
CA SER A 39 12.66 -39.95 2.49
C SER A 39 13.60 -41.09 2.91
N SER A 40 13.51 -42.28 2.30
CA SER A 40 14.49 -43.36 2.46
C SER A 40 15.79 -43.14 1.68
N THR A 41 15.79 -42.22 0.71
CA THR A 41 16.95 -41.88 -0.12
C THR A 41 17.68 -40.61 0.33
N CYS A 42 17.18 -39.94 1.38
CA CYS A 42 17.78 -38.73 1.93
C CYS A 42 19.13 -39.05 2.61
N THR A 43 20.17 -38.31 2.21
CA THR A 43 21.55 -38.47 2.70
C THR A 43 21.94 -37.42 3.74
N HIS A 44 21.39 -36.20 3.66
CA HIS A 44 21.74 -35.08 4.54
C HIS A 44 20.53 -34.20 4.82
N LEU A 45 20.41 -33.72 6.05
CA LEU A 45 19.46 -32.68 6.44
C LEU A 45 20.21 -31.39 6.80
N VAL A 46 19.93 -30.31 6.09
CA VAL A 46 20.51 -28.98 6.36
C VAL A 46 19.50 -28.13 7.16
N ILE A 47 19.93 -27.60 8.31
CA ILE A 47 19.10 -26.76 9.20
C ILE A 47 19.85 -25.50 9.70
N PRO A 48 19.14 -24.41 10.08
CA PRO A 48 19.76 -23.22 10.67
C PRO A 48 20.15 -23.41 12.15
N ASP A 49 20.97 -22.49 12.67
CA ASP A 49 21.52 -22.54 14.03
C ASP A 49 20.58 -22.02 15.14
N ILE A 50 19.44 -21.38 14.81
CA ILE A 50 18.59 -20.66 15.77
C ILE A 50 17.11 -21.12 15.71
N GLU A 51 16.49 -21.16 16.90
CA GLU A 51 15.08 -21.43 17.26
C GLU A 51 14.22 -22.21 16.26
N ARG A 52 13.83 -23.41 16.69
CA ARG A 52 13.17 -24.40 15.84
C ARG A 52 11.65 -24.33 15.93
N SER A 53 10.99 -24.34 14.78
CA SER A 53 9.54 -24.56 14.71
C SER A 53 9.18 -26.03 14.95
N ASP A 54 7.94 -26.34 15.37
CA ASP A 54 7.45 -27.72 15.53
C ASP A 54 7.66 -28.57 14.26
N LYS A 55 7.59 -27.92 13.08
CA LYS A 55 7.80 -28.55 11.78
C LYS A 55 9.27 -28.95 11.55
N GLU A 56 10.22 -28.09 11.93
CA GLU A 56 11.65 -28.41 11.90
C GLU A 56 11.96 -29.57 12.85
N TRP A 57 11.27 -29.62 13.99
CA TRP A 57 11.48 -30.68 14.97
C TRP A 57 10.98 -32.05 14.52
N ALA A 58 9.89 -32.11 13.74
CA ALA A 58 9.44 -33.35 13.11
C ALA A 58 10.48 -33.91 12.12
N LEU A 59 11.11 -33.05 11.32
CA LEU A 59 12.11 -33.44 10.32
C LEU A 59 13.43 -33.86 10.96
N VAL A 60 13.87 -33.17 12.01
CA VAL A 60 15.06 -33.57 12.76
C VAL A 60 14.86 -34.93 13.44
N ASN A 61 13.72 -35.15 14.09
CA ASN A 61 13.43 -36.47 14.70
C ASN A 61 13.39 -37.59 13.65
N ALA A 62 12.86 -37.32 12.45
CA ALA A 62 12.86 -38.28 11.34
C ALA A 62 14.29 -38.56 10.81
N ALA A 63 15.16 -37.56 10.77
CA ALA A 63 16.56 -37.71 10.37
C ALA A 63 17.37 -38.48 11.43
N LEU A 64 17.21 -38.15 12.71
CA LEU A 64 17.84 -38.87 13.84
C LEU A 64 17.44 -40.35 13.88
N ALA A 65 16.15 -40.66 13.69
CA ALA A 65 15.66 -42.05 13.66
C ALA A 65 16.27 -42.89 12.52
N LYS A 66 16.68 -42.23 11.42
CA LYS A 66 17.30 -42.87 10.25
C LYS A 66 18.82 -42.72 10.22
N LYS A 67 19.43 -42.14 11.26
CA LYS A 67 20.87 -41.84 11.34
C LYS A 67 21.39 -41.03 10.14
N ILE A 68 20.58 -40.06 9.69
CA ILE A 68 20.96 -39.15 8.61
C ILE A 68 21.74 -37.97 9.24
N PRO A 69 22.94 -37.64 8.74
CA PRO A 69 23.69 -36.46 9.17
C PRO A 69 22.87 -35.17 9.12
N ILE A 70 22.88 -34.44 10.23
CA ILE A 70 22.19 -33.15 10.37
C ILE A 70 23.27 -32.07 10.45
N VAL A 71 23.39 -31.30 9.38
CA VAL A 71 24.50 -30.38 9.16
C VAL A 71 24.02 -28.94 9.06
N ARG A 72 24.92 -28.00 9.38
CA ARG A 72 24.68 -26.57 9.19
C ARG A 72 24.77 -26.18 7.71
N LEU A 73 24.30 -24.97 7.38
CA LEU A 73 24.33 -24.47 6.01
C LEU A 73 25.75 -24.39 5.45
N GLU A 74 26.72 -24.10 6.30
CA GLU A 74 28.13 -23.94 5.95
C GLU A 74 28.68 -25.18 5.25
N TRP A 75 28.24 -26.38 5.63
CA TRP A 75 28.64 -27.62 4.94
C TRP A 75 28.28 -27.59 3.46
N LEU A 76 27.06 -27.15 3.15
CA LEU A 76 26.55 -27.08 1.79
C LEU A 76 27.28 -26.00 0.98
N THR A 77 27.51 -24.83 1.58
CA THR A 77 28.19 -23.72 0.88
C THR A 77 29.67 -23.97 0.69
N ASP A 78 30.34 -24.55 1.69
CA ASP A 78 31.77 -24.85 1.65
C ASP A 78 32.06 -26.02 0.70
N SER A 79 31.22 -27.06 0.70
CA SER A 79 31.36 -28.18 -0.25
C SER A 79 31.21 -27.72 -1.70
N VAL A 80 30.29 -26.79 -1.97
CA VAL A 80 30.14 -26.19 -3.31
C VAL A 80 31.34 -25.30 -3.66
N LYS A 81 31.86 -24.52 -2.70
CA LYS A 81 33.01 -23.63 -2.92
C LYS A 81 34.31 -24.40 -3.18
N GLU A 82 34.54 -25.49 -2.46
CA GLU A 82 35.72 -26.35 -2.63
C GLU A 82 35.58 -27.35 -3.78
N GLY A 83 34.39 -27.48 -4.36
CA GLY A 83 34.14 -28.36 -5.49
C GLY A 83 34.18 -29.86 -5.15
N LYS A 84 34.08 -30.23 -3.87
CA LYS A 84 34.12 -31.62 -3.36
C LYS A 84 33.18 -31.78 -2.17
N ASN A 85 32.69 -33.00 -1.94
CA ASN A 85 31.89 -33.30 -0.75
C ASN A 85 32.80 -33.23 0.50
N LEU A 86 32.55 -32.25 1.39
CA LEU A 86 33.31 -32.11 2.62
C LEU A 86 32.80 -33.07 3.69
N VAL A 87 33.70 -33.45 4.59
CA VAL A 87 33.38 -34.37 5.67
C VAL A 87 32.42 -33.70 6.67
N GLU A 88 31.37 -34.40 7.05
CA GLU A 88 30.22 -33.83 7.76
C GLU A 88 30.53 -33.49 9.23
N GLU A 89 31.53 -34.13 9.84
CA GLU A 89 31.81 -34.08 11.30
C GLU A 89 32.01 -32.67 11.86
N GLN A 90 32.62 -31.76 11.10
CA GLN A 90 32.86 -30.37 11.54
C GLN A 90 31.60 -29.48 11.46
N TYR A 91 30.56 -29.99 10.80
CA TYR A 91 29.34 -29.27 10.50
C TYR A 91 28.11 -29.89 11.15
N LEU A 92 28.26 -31.03 11.84
CA LEU A 92 27.19 -31.69 12.56
C LEU A 92 26.62 -30.76 13.65
N GLN A 93 25.30 -30.70 13.72
CA GLN A 93 24.59 -30.09 14.86
C GLN A 93 24.29 -31.10 15.98
N TYR A 94 24.51 -32.39 15.73
CA TYR A 94 24.21 -33.48 16.66
C TYR A 94 25.31 -34.55 16.59
N ASP A 95 25.96 -34.80 17.71
CA ASP A 95 26.94 -35.88 17.82
C ASP A 95 26.25 -37.22 18.02
N ASP A 96 26.83 -38.27 17.43
CA ASP A 96 26.32 -39.64 17.38
C ASP A 96 26.37 -40.39 18.73
N GLY A 97 26.41 -39.66 19.85
CA GLY A 97 26.42 -40.23 21.19
C GLY A 97 26.38 -39.20 22.30
N GLY A 98 25.26 -39.18 23.03
CA GLY A 98 25.23 -38.64 24.40
C GLY A 98 24.30 -37.45 24.60
N VAL A 99 23.21 -37.72 25.31
CA VAL A 99 22.36 -36.73 25.98
C VAL A 99 23.23 -35.76 26.80
N SER A 100 23.10 -34.45 26.57
CA SER A 100 23.47 -33.43 27.56
C SER A 100 22.33 -32.43 27.77
N ASN A 101 21.46 -32.81 28.71
CA ASN A 101 20.68 -31.98 29.64
C ASN A 101 20.02 -30.70 29.15
N GLY A 102 18.75 -30.86 28.75
CA GLY A 102 17.68 -29.87 28.81
C GLY A 102 16.37 -30.59 28.49
N GLU A 103 15.65 -31.01 29.52
CA GLU A 103 14.49 -31.92 29.42
C GLU A 103 13.44 -31.49 28.37
N PRO A 104 12.98 -32.41 27.49
CA PRO A 104 11.83 -32.15 26.64
C PRO A 104 10.53 -32.43 27.42
N VAL A 105 9.89 -31.36 27.88
CA VAL A 105 8.50 -31.42 28.40
C VAL A 105 7.55 -31.74 27.22
N ARG A 106 6.99 -32.95 27.22
CA ARG A 106 5.87 -33.35 26.33
C ARG A 106 4.52 -32.98 26.97
N PRO A 107 3.50 -32.56 26.20
CA PRO A 107 2.10 -32.79 26.57
C PRO A 107 1.66 -34.21 26.18
N ASP A 108 0.87 -34.83 27.06
CA ASP A 108 0.44 -36.23 27.01
C ASP A 108 -0.41 -36.66 25.79
N PRO A 109 -0.39 -37.96 25.41
CA PRO A 109 -1.04 -38.49 24.20
C PRO A 109 -2.37 -39.21 24.47
N LYS A 110 -3.33 -39.09 23.54
CA LYS A 110 -4.40 -40.07 23.17
C LYS A 110 -5.25 -39.45 22.05
N LYS A 111 -5.37 -40.01 20.83
CA LYS A 111 -5.77 -41.38 20.47
C LYS A 111 -5.27 -41.79 19.06
N ARG A 112 -4.75 -43.02 19.01
CA ARG A 112 -4.83 -44.10 17.99
C ARG A 112 -4.64 -43.76 16.49
N LYS A 113 -3.58 -44.42 15.97
CA LYS A 113 -3.20 -44.68 14.58
C LYS A 113 -4.36 -44.96 13.61
N GLY A 114 -4.34 -44.26 12.48
CA GLY A 114 -4.99 -44.61 11.21
C GLY A 114 -4.42 -43.75 10.08
N ASP A 115 -3.69 -44.38 9.16
CA ASP A 115 -3.17 -43.92 7.85
C ASP A 115 -2.78 -42.44 7.65
N GLU A 116 -1.46 -42.18 7.73
CA GLU A 116 -0.79 -40.87 7.59
C GLU A 116 -0.89 -40.22 6.19
N SER A 117 -1.46 -40.90 5.19
CA SER A 117 -1.62 -40.35 3.82
C SER A 117 -2.89 -39.51 3.63
N GLU A 118 -3.94 -39.70 4.44
CA GLU A 118 -5.17 -38.89 4.35
C GLU A 118 -5.08 -37.61 5.20
N GLU A 119 -4.29 -37.63 6.27
CA GLU A 119 -4.20 -36.53 7.24
C GLU A 119 -3.42 -35.31 6.72
N GLN A 120 -2.44 -35.54 5.83
CA GLN A 120 -1.69 -34.46 5.16
C GLN A 120 -2.55 -33.69 4.14
N ILE A 121 -3.49 -34.37 3.44
CA ILE A 121 -4.45 -33.71 2.54
C ILE A 121 -5.50 -32.93 3.36
N ALA A 122 -5.92 -33.46 4.51
CA ALA A 122 -6.85 -32.79 5.40
C ALA A 122 -6.29 -31.49 6.00
N ASN A 123 -4.97 -31.39 6.25
CA ASN A 123 -4.38 -30.18 6.84
C ASN A 123 -4.24 -29.00 5.88
N THR A 124 -4.10 -29.25 4.56
CA THR A 124 -4.05 -28.19 3.54
C THR A 124 -5.44 -27.54 3.30
N ILE A 125 -6.53 -28.19 3.72
CA ILE A 125 -7.92 -27.76 3.48
C ILE A 125 -8.60 -27.18 4.75
N LYS A 126 -7.86 -27.01 5.86
CA LYS A 126 -8.42 -26.48 7.12
C LYS A 126 -8.39 -24.95 7.19
N LYS A 127 -9.17 -24.27 6.33
CA LYS A 127 -9.59 -22.88 6.65
C LYS A 127 -10.97 -22.90 7.33
N PRO A 128 -11.10 -22.40 8.57
CA PRO A 128 -12.40 -22.32 9.24
C PRO A 128 -13.32 -21.36 8.49
N ARG A 129 -14.60 -21.73 8.35
CA ARG A 129 -15.63 -20.86 7.78
C ARG A 129 -16.07 -19.88 8.85
N THR A 130 -15.83 -18.60 8.69
CA THR A 130 -16.31 -17.55 9.61
C THR A 130 -17.58 -16.89 9.06
N ARG A 131 -18.59 -16.67 9.91
CA ARG A 131 -19.77 -15.85 9.59
C ARG A 131 -20.16 -15.03 10.81
N GLY A 132 -20.29 -13.72 10.64
CA GLY A 132 -20.66 -12.81 11.71
C GLY A 132 -20.96 -11.44 11.16
N ARG A 133 -21.36 -10.53 12.05
CA ARG A 133 -21.43 -9.11 11.73
C ARG A 133 -20.02 -8.59 11.45
N VAL A 134 -19.90 -7.68 10.48
CA VAL A 134 -18.62 -7.10 10.11
C VAL A 134 -18.03 -6.33 11.30
N GLY A 135 -16.81 -6.67 11.71
CA GLY A 135 -16.13 -6.07 12.86
C GLY A 135 -16.34 -6.80 14.20
N GLU A 136 -17.13 -7.88 14.22
CA GLU A 136 -17.41 -8.69 15.41
C GLU A 136 -16.96 -10.14 15.20
N GLU A 137 -16.63 -10.85 16.28
CA GLU A 137 -16.31 -12.28 16.23
C GLU A 137 -17.54 -13.10 15.77
N GLY A 138 -17.35 -13.89 14.72
CA GLY A 138 -18.40 -14.69 14.09
C GLY A 138 -18.36 -16.18 14.45
N GLN A 139 -19.43 -16.90 14.13
CA GLN A 139 -19.47 -18.36 14.22
C GLN A 139 -18.47 -18.99 13.24
N GLN A 140 -17.67 -19.92 13.75
CA GLN A 140 -16.73 -20.71 12.96
C GLN A 140 -17.23 -22.13 12.72
N SER A 141 -17.12 -22.63 11.49
CA SER A 141 -17.39 -24.04 11.14
C SER A 141 -16.23 -24.61 10.35
N LEU A 142 -15.66 -25.71 10.82
CA LEU A 142 -14.68 -26.50 10.09
C LEU A 142 -15.39 -27.61 9.30
N TYR A 143 -14.89 -27.92 8.10
CA TYR A 143 -15.32 -29.06 7.31
C TYR A 143 -14.09 -29.80 6.81
N CYS A 144 -14.00 -31.10 7.06
CA CYS A 144 -12.91 -31.95 6.59
C CYS A 144 -13.43 -32.84 5.44
N PRO A 145 -13.14 -32.49 4.17
CA PRO A 145 -13.41 -33.37 3.02
C PRO A 145 -12.43 -34.55 3.00
N LYS A 146 -12.84 -35.69 2.42
CA LYS A 146 -11.96 -36.87 2.27
C LYS A 146 -11.13 -36.82 1.00
N THR A 147 -11.60 -36.12 -0.04
CA THR A 147 -10.88 -35.96 -1.31
C THR A 147 -10.91 -34.51 -1.81
N LEU A 148 -9.96 -34.16 -2.68
CA LEU A 148 -9.89 -32.84 -3.31
C LEU A 148 -11.15 -32.55 -4.16
N GLU A 149 -11.63 -33.53 -4.91
CA GLU A 149 -12.84 -33.39 -5.72
C GLU A 149 -14.07 -33.11 -4.87
N GLU A 150 -14.20 -33.80 -3.74
CA GLU A 150 -15.27 -33.55 -2.77
C GLU A 150 -15.17 -32.13 -2.19
N ALA A 151 -13.95 -31.69 -1.89
CA ALA A 151 -13.68 -30.34 -1.39
C ALA A 151 -14.11 -29.26 -2.40
N ILE A 152 -13.69 -29.40 -3.67
CA ILE A 152 -14.04 -28.49 -4.77
C ILE A 152 -15.56 -28.46 -4.96
N LYS A 153 -16.20 -29.63 -5.10
CA LYS A 153 -17.66 -29.71 -5.32
C LYS A 153 -18.45 -29.08 -4.18
N LYS A 154 -18.02 -29.31 -2.93
CA LYS A 154 -18.66 -28.73 -1.74
C LYS A 154 -18.44 -27.22 -1.67
N PHE A 155 -17.25 -26.75 -2.03
CA PHE A 155 -16.95 -25.33 -2.14
C PHE A 155 -17.83 -24.66 -3.19
N GLU A 156 -17.88 -25.18 -4.41
CA GLU A 156 -18.69 -24.62 -5.51
C GLU A 156 -20.19 -24.64 -5.19
N THR A 157 -20.68 -25.72 -4.60
CA THR A 157 -22.07 -25.83 -4.15
C THR A 157 -22.40 -24.75 -3.14
N ARG A 158 -21.53 -24.58 -2.12
CA ARG A 158 -21.74 -23.59 -1.07
C ARG A 158 -21.58 -22.16 -1.57
N PHE A 159 -20.63 -21.94 -2.49
CA PHE A 159 -20.46 -20.66 -3.16
C PHE A 159 -21.76 -20.31 -3.90
N LYS A 160 -22.28 -21.23 -4.72
CA LYS A 160 -23.55 -21.04 -5.45
C LYS A 160 -24.75 -20.86 -4.52
N GLU A 161 -24.83 -21.57 -3.39
CA GLU A 161 -25.89 -21.34 -2.40
C GLU A 161 -25.86 -19.91 -1.84
N LYS A 162 -24.64 -19.39 -1.59
CA LYS A 162 -24.42 -18.11 -0.93
C LYS A 162 -24.49 -16.92 -1.86
N THR A 163 -23.89 -17.01 -3.04
CA THR A 163 -23.82 -15.93 -4.03
C THR A 163 -24.90 -16.06 -5.11
N GLY A 164 -25.40 -17.27 -5.32
CA GLY A 164 -26.29 -17.59 -6.43
C GLY A 164 -25.59 -17.77 -7.77
N LEU A 165 -24.26 -17.67 -7.83
CA LEU A 165 -23.42 -17.78 -9.03
C LEU A 165 -22.61 -19.08 -9.03
N LYS A 166 -22.27 -19.61 -10.20
CA LYS A 166 -21.26 -20.68 -10.27
C LYS A 166 -19.89 -20.07 -10.00
N TRP A 167 -18.93 -20.89 -9.60
CA TRP A 167 -17.56 -20.41 -9.34
C TRP A 167 -16.85 -19.90 -10.61
N GLN A 168 -17.15 -20.49 -11.77
CA GLN A 168 -16.66 -20.02 -13.07
C GLN A 168 -17.17 -18.60 -13.37
N ASP A 169 -18.43 -18.33 -12.99
CA ASP A 169 -19.13 -17.06 -13.19
C ASP A 169 -19.00 -16.13 -11.95
N ARG A 170 -17.99 -16.36 -11.09
CA ARG A 170 -17.84 -15.67 -9.79
C ARG A 170 -17.72 -14.15 -9.88
N TYR A 171 -17.49 -13.64 -11.08
CA TYR A 171 -17.26 -12.25 -11.41
C TYR A 171 -18.47 -11.55 -12.04
N ASP A 172 -19.56 -12.28 -12.26
CA ASP A 172 -20.80 -11.74 -12.78
C ASP A 172 -21.53 -10.86 -11.77
N ALA A 173 -22.59 -10.17 -12.23
CA ALA A 173 -23.40 -9.30 -11.40
C ALA A 173 -23.96 -10.05 -10.17
N PRO A 174 -23.82 -9.52 -8.94
CA PRO A 174 -24.34 -10.15 -7.74
C PRO A 174 -25.86 -10.32 -7.78
N LYS A 175 -26.36 -11.42 -7.21
CA LYS A 175 -27.82 -11.65 -7.09
C LYS A 175 -28.39 -10.92 -5.88
N ILE A 176 -29.57 -10.34 -6.05
CA ILE A 176 -30.30 -9.63 -4.98
C ILE A 176 -30.55 -10.59 -3.81
N GLY A 177 -30.25 -10.13 -2.59
CA GLY A 177 -30.42 -10.92 -1.35
C GLY A 177 -29.39 -12.03 -1.14
N LYS A 178 -28.33 -12.10 -1.96
CA LYS A 178 -27.22 -13.06 -1.84
C LYS A 178 -25.91 -12.36 -1.50
N TYR A 179 -24.93 -13.14 -1.06
CA TYR A 179 -23.58 -12.63 -0.75
C TYR A 179 -22.87 -12.19 -2.04
N THR A 180 -22.10 -11.11 -1.95
CA THR A 180 -21.21 -10.67 -3.02
C THR A 180 -19.78 -11.14 -2.73
N LEU A 181 -19.08 -11.64 -3.75
CA LEU A 181 -17.66 -11.95 -3.64
C LEU A 181 -16.87 -10.65 -3.60
N ILE A 182 -16.15 -10.41 -2.51
CA ILE A 182 -15.16 -9.32 -2.42
C ILE A 182 -13.81 -9.94 -2.77
N GLU A 183 -13.19 -9.45 -3.84
CA GLU A 183 -11.88 -9.91 -4.26
C GLU A 183 -10.83 -9.32 -3.33
N LYS A 184 -10.15 -10.21 -2.62
CA LYS A 184 -8.98 -9.89 -1.82
C LYS A 184 -7.75 -10.40 -2.56
N ASN A 185 -6.71 -9.58 -2.65
CA ASN A 185 -5.44 -10.05 -3.16
C ASN A 185 -4.78 -10.92 -2.07
N TYR A 186 -4.93 -12.24 -2.19
CA TYR A 186 -4.39 -13.21 -1.24
C TYR A 186 -2.97 -13.66 -1.58
N MET A 187 -2.38 -13.13 -2.65
CA MET A 187 -1.14 -13.65 -3.22
C MET A 187 0.11 -13.45 -2.35
N ASP A 188 0.05 -12.58 -1.32
CA ASP A 188 1.21 -12.27 -0.47
C ASP A 188 1.02 -12.62 1.02
N SER A 189 -0.03 -13.39 1.38
CA SER A 189 -0.43 -13.54 2.78
C SER A 189 -0.67 -14.99 3.22
N GLU A 190 0.27 -15.90 2.97
CA GLU A 190 0.27 -17.18 3.71
C GLU A 190 0.79 -17.02 5.15
N ASP A 191 1.45 -15.90 5.48
CA ASP A 191 2.03 -15.64 6.80
C ASP A 191 1.22 -14.69 7.72
N GLU A 192 0.27 -13.90 7.22
CA GLU A 192 -0.41 -12.85 8.02
C GLU A 192 -1.60 -13.36 8.87
N ASP A 193 -2.23 -14.50 8.56
CA ASP A 193 -3.45 -14.95 9.28
C ASP A 193 -3.15 -15.64 10.64
N ARG A 194 -1.92 -15.55 11.18
CA ARG A 194 -1.53 -16.22 12.45
C ARG A 194 -1.01 -15.29 13.57
N THR A 195 -0.95 -13.98 13.37
CA THR A 195 -0.34 -13.08 14.37
C THR A 195 -1.26 -11.98 14.90
N ASP A 196 -2.55 -12.28 15.10
CA ASP A 196 -3.39 -11.45 15.95
C ASP A 196 -3.41 -12.02 17.37
N GLY A 197 -2.79 -11.28 18.30
CA GLY A 197 -2.97 -11.49 19.74
C GLY A 197 -1.82 -12.19 20.46
N LYS A 198 -0.66 -11.54 20.57
CA LYS A 198 0.19 -11.61 21.77
C LYS A 198 1.12 -10.39 21.77
N GLY A 199 0.92 -9.52 22.75
CA GLY A 199 1.82 -8.40 23.00
C GLY A 199 3.26 -8.89 23.09
N LYS A 200 4.16 -8.23 22.36
CA LYS A 200 5.60 -8.41 22.54
C LYS A 200 5.92 -8.05 23.99
N LYS A 201 6.22 -9.06 24.81
CA LYS A 201 7.11 -8.86 25.94
C LYS A 201 8.50 -8.65 25.36
N GLU A 202 9.13 -7.57 25.78
CA GLU A 202 10.56 -7.35 25.59
C GLU A 202 11.29 -8.47 26.33
N ASP A 203 11.84 -9.43 25.57
CA ASP A 203 12.87 -10.33 26.09
C ASP A 203 14.22 -9.71 25.78
N ASP A 204 14.85 -9.30 26.88
CA ASP A 204 16.18 -8.75 26.98
C ASP A 204 17.18 -9.90 26.86
N ASN A 205 17.61 -10.23 25.64
CA ASN A 205 18.77 -11.09 25.46
C ASN A 205 19.65 -10.58 24.30
N SER A 206 20.83 -10.14 24.70
CA SER A 206 21.83 -9.43 23.91
C SER A 206 22.51 -10.32 22.87
N GLY A 207 21.87 -10.48 21.70
CA GLY A 207 22.57 -10.70 20.43
C GLY A 207 22.57 -9.37 19.67
N LYS A 208 23.75 -8.80 19.37
CA LYS A 208 23.89 -7.51 18.65
C LYS A 208 23.08 -7.54 17.35
N LYS A 209 21.86 -7.00 17.38
CA LYS A 209 21.06 -6.69 16.19
C LYS A 209 21.90 -5.72 15.36
N LEU A 210 22.29 -6.11 14.14
CA LEU A 210 22.96 -5.22 13.20
C LEU A 210 22.06 -3.99 13.00
N VAL A 211 22.42 -2.87 13.65
CA VAL A 211 21.71 -1.60 13.49
C VAL A 211 22.20 -0.99 12.18
N LEU A 212 21.42 -1.22 11.11
CA LEU A 212 21.67 -0.59 9.82
C LEU A 212 21.24 0.87 9.92
N HIS A 213 22.20 1.78 10.04
CA HIS A 213 21.91 3.21 10.01
C HIS A 213 21.47 3.62 8.60
N SER A 214 20.45 4.47 8.52
CA SER A 214 20.01 5.06 7.26
C SER A 214 21.10 5.99 6.72
N THR A 215 21.33 5.93 5.42
CA THR A 215 22.24 6.83 4.70
C THR A 215 21.61 8.18 4.37
N LEU A 216 20.31 8.35 4.61
CA LEU A 216 19.58 9.58 4.31
C LEU A 216 19.95 10.70 5.29
N SER A 217 19.86 11.95 4.83
CA SER A 217 20.01 13.11 5.72
C SER A 217 18.92 13.14 6.79
N PRO A 218 19.13 13.77 7.95
CA PRO A 218 18.13 13.84 9.02
C PRO A 218 16.78 14.41 8.55
N GLY A 219 16.79 15.42 7.68
CA GLY A 219 15.58 16.00 7.09
C GLY A 219 14.81 14.98 6.24
N LEU A 220 15.51 14.21 5.40
CA LEU A 220 14.91 13.15 4.60
C LEU A 220 14.43 11.98 5.45
N GLN A 221 15.18 11.56 6.48
CA GLN A 221 14.72 10.54 7.42
C GLN A 221 13.42 10.99 8.11
N SER A 222 13.35 12.25 8.54
CA SER A 222 12.15 12.81 9.17
C SER A 222 10.97 12.86 8.19
N LEU A 223 11.20 13.20 6.92
CA LEU A 223 10.18 13.17 5.88
C LEU A 223 9.68 11.74 5.60
N MET A 224 10.60 10.79 5.40
CA MET A 224 10.24 9.39 5.11
C MET A 224 9.48 8.77 6.29
N ASN A 225 9.88 9.06 7.53
CA ASN A 225 9.16 8.60 8.73
C ASN A 225 7.77 9.23 8.88
N LEU A 226 7.50 10.37 8.25
CA LEU A 226 6.16 10.96 8.22
C LEU A 226 5.28 10.28 7.16
N ILE A 227 5.83 10.02 5.98
CA ILE A 227 5.12 9.40 4.84
C ILE A 227 4.83 7.92 5.09
N PHE A 228 5.83 7.16 5.53
CA PHE A 228 5.78 5.70 5.72
C PHE A 228 5.49 5.30 7.17
N ASN A 229 4.58 6.03 7.81
CA ASN A 229 4.19 5.79 9.20
C ASN A 229 2.93 4.91 9.28
N SER A 230 3.07 3.69 9.79
CA SER A 230 1.96 2.74 9.95
C SER A 230 0.86 3.26 10.88
N GLN A 231 1.22 3.98 11.94
CA GLN A 231 0.25 4.56 12.87
C GLN A 231 -0.54 5.68 12.22
N HIS A 232 0.09 6.58 11.46
CA HIS A 232 -0.63 7.63 10.72
C HIS A 232 -1.55 7.04 9.64
N MET A 233 -1.15 5.94 8.99
CA MET A 233 -2.03 5.20 8.07
C MET A 233 -3.24 4.63 8.79
N ALA A 234 -3.05 3.99 9.95
CA ALA A 234 -4.15 3.49 10.78
C ALA A 234 -5.11 4.62 11.20
N SER A 235 -4.58 5.73 11.72
CA SER A 235 -5.37 6.92 12.09
C SER A 235 -6.08 7.55 10.89
N SER A 236 -5.47 7.53 9.70
CA SER A 236 -6.12 7.97 8.46
C SER A 236 -7.30 7.09 8.08
N MET A 237 -7.13 5.77 8.11
CA MET A 237 -8.20 4.81 7.83
C MET A 237 -9.35 4.95 8.82
N GLU A 238 -9.05 5.12 10.10
CA GLU A 238 -10.06 5.33 11.15
C GLU A 238 -10.82 6.65 10.94
N ALA A 239 -10.11 7.75 10.65
CA ALA A 239 -10.73 9.05 10.35
C ALA A 239 -11.67 8.97 9.15
N MET A 240 -11.34 8.13 8.16
CA MET A 240 -12.18 7.85 6.99
C MET A 240 -13.27 6.80 7.25
N ARG A 241 -13.31 6.21 8.45
CA ARG A 241 -14.25 5.12 8.84
C ARG A 241 -14.12 3.87 7.96
N TYR A 242 -12.91 3.61 7.47
CA TYR A 242 -12.59 2.42 6.69
C TYR A 242 -12.36 1.22 7.60
N ASN A 243 -12.99 0.07 7.29
CA ASN A 243 -12.83 -1.14 8.11
C ASN A 243 -11.63 -1.96 7.64
N ALA A 244 -10.45 -1.59 8.13
CA ALA A 244 -9.18 -2.26 7.83
C ALA A 244 -9.15 -3.74 8.29
N ASN A 245 -9.84 -4.09 9.37
CA ASN A 245 -9.92 -5.49 9.85
C ASN A 245 -10.60 -6.41 8.82
N LYS A 246 -11.64 -5.91 8.15
CA LYS A 246 -12.35 -6.69 7.13
C LYS A 246 -11.59 -6.72 5.81
N LEU A 247 -11.00 -5.61 5.40
CA LEU A 247 -10.25 -5.50 4.17
C LEU A 247 -8.99 -4.67 4.43
N PRO A 248 -7.86 -5.31 4.77
CA PRO A 248 -6.59 -4.59 4.90
C PRO A 248 -6.18 -3.98 3.56
N LEU A 249 -5.48 -2.84 3.59
CA LEU A 249 -5.01 -2.14 2.39
C LEU A 249 -4.20 -3.07 1.46
N GLY A 250 -3.30 -3.89 2.01
CA GLY A 250 -2.49 -4.83 1.23
C GLY A 250 -3.26 -6.01 0.63
N LYS A 251 -4.56 -6.15 0.92
CA LYS A 251 -5.46 -7.16 0.33
C LYS A 251 -6.51 -6.50 -0.57
N LEU A 252 -6.45 -5.19 -0.76
CA LEU A 252 -7.33 -4.46 -1.65
C LEU A 252 -6.94 -4.81 -3.09
N SER A 253 -7.93 -4.98 -3.97
CA SER A 253 -7.67 -5.27 -5.38
C SER A 253 -8.03 -4.06 -6.22
N LYS A 254 -7.31 -3.83 -7.32
CA LYS A 254 -7.63 -2.78 -8.30
C LYS A 254 -9.08 -2.88 -8.80
N ARG A 255 -9.63 -4.09 -8.87
CA ARG A 255 -11.03 -4.33 -9.22
C ARG A 255 -11.98 -3.86 -8.11
N THR A 256 -11.66 -4.12 -6.85
CA THR A 256 -12.43 -3.61 -5.71
C THR A 256 -12.41 -2.08 -5.68
N LEU A 257 -11.26 -1.45 -5.96
CA LEU A 257 -11.15 0.02 -6.11
C LEU A 257 -11.94 0.59 -7.27
N SER A 258 -12.21 -0.18 -8.33
CA SER A 258 -13.03 0.30 -9.47
C SER A 258 -14.52 0.06 -9.26
N GLN A 259 -14.91 -1.07 -8.67
CA GLN A 259 -16.32 -1.43 -8.45
C GLN A 259 -17.03 -0.52 -7.44
N GLY A 260 -16.34 -0.04 -6.41
CA GLY A 260 -16.90 0.90 -5.44
C GLY A 260 -17.35 2.21 -6.10
N PRO A 261 -16.44 2.93 -6.77
CA PRO A 261 -16.77 4.14 -7.52
C PRO A 261 -17.84 3.93 -8.60
N MET A 262 -17.86 2.78 -9.30
CA MET A 262 -18.94 2.45 -10.24
C MET A 262 -20.32 2.45 -9.57
N ALA A 263 -20.44 1.87 -8.36
CA ALA A 263 -21.70 1.88 -7.63
C ALA A 263 -22.14 3.29 -7.22
N LEU A 264 -21.19 4.17 -6.87
CA LEU A 264 -21.48 5.58 -6.62
C LEU A 264 -21.89 6.32 -7.89
N LYS A 265 -21.26 6.03 -9.04
CA LYS A 265 -21.65 6.61 -10.33
C LYS A 265 -23.06 6.19 -10.74
N ASP A 266 -23.41 4.91 -10.57
CA ASP A 266 -24.78 4.43 -10.83
C ASP A 266 -25.80 5.14 -9.91
N LEU A 267 -25.45 5.40 -8.64
CA LEU A 267 -26.28 6.20 -7.73
C LEU A 267 -26.44 7.63 -8.24
N ASP A 268 -25.34 8.23 -8.69
CA ASP A 268 -25.28 9.59 -9.20
C ASP A 268 -26.21 9.78 -10.40
N GLU A 269 -26.14 8.85 -11.36
CA GLU A 269 -27.01 8.83 -12.54
C GLU A 269 -28.50 8.76 -12.16
N ILE A 270 -28.86 7.92 -11.19
CA ILE A 270 -30.24 7.78 -10.73
C ILE A 270 -30.73 9.03 -10.00
N LEU A 271 -29.88 9.64 -9.16
CA LEU A 271 -30.24 10.86 -8.45
C LEU A 271 -30.41 12.04 -9.43
N ALA A 272 -29.65 12.07 -10.52
CA ALA A 272 -29.81 13.04 -11.59
C ALA A 272 -31.07 12.80 -12.44
N ASN A 273 -31.45 11.53 -12.66
CA ASN A 273 -32.68 11.18 -13.38
C ASN A 273 -33.37 9.97 -12.75
N ILE A 274 -34.34 10.26 -11.89
CA ILE A 274 -35.10 9.27 -11.11
C ILE A 274 -35.80 8.22 -12.00
N ASN A 275 -36.20 8.59 -13.22
CA ASN A 275 -36.88 7.67 -14.15
C ASN A 275 -35.99 6.49 -14.57
N LEU A 276 -34.65 6.63 -14.45
CA LEU A 276 -33.70 5.54 -14.72
C LEU A 276 -33.92 4.34 -13.80
N ALA A 277 -34.46 4.54 -12.58
CA ALA A 277 -34.80 3.42 -11.70
C ALA A 277 -35.79 2.46 -12.38
N GLN A 278 -36.79 2.99 -13.08
CA GLN A 278 -37.81 2.19 -13.74
C GLN A 278 -37.39 1.75 -15.14
N SER A 279 -36.68 2.58 -15.91
CA SER A 279 -36.28 2.24 -17.29
C SER A 279 -35.03 1.34 -17.38
N LYS A 280 -33.98 1.60 -16.57
CA LYS A 280 -32.72 0.83 -16.55
C LYS A 280 -32.83 -0.40 -15.63
N TYR A 281 -33.39 -0.22 -14.44
CA TYR A 281 -33.42 -1.28 -13.41
C TYR A 281 -34.76 -1.98 -13.25
N LYS A 282 -35.84 -1.48 -13.88
CA LYS A 282 -37.20 -2.06 -13.81
C LYS A 282 -37.70 -2.24 -12.37
N GLN A 283 -37.33 -1.31 -11.49
CA GLN A 283 -37.67 -1.36 -10.06
C GLN A 283 -38.05 0.03 -9.54
N SER A 284 -38.63 0.10 -8.34
CA SER A 284 -38.92 1.37 -7.68
C SER A 284 -37.63 2.07 -7.25
N LEU A 285 -37.65 3.42 -7.24
CA LEU A 285 -36.51 4.25 -6.85
C LEU A 285 -35.87 3.78 -5.53
N THR A 286 -36.68 3.59 -4.49
CA THR A 286 -36.21 3.16 -3.16
C THR A 286 -35.41 1.87 -3.22
N LYS A 287 -35.88 0.85 -3.95
CA LYS A 287 -35.19 -0.44 -4.08
C LYS A 287 -33.86 -0.31 -4.80
N VAL A 288 -33.79 0.52 -5.84
CA VAL A 288 -32.54 0.69 -6.59
C VAL A 288 -31.52 1.47 -5.76
N LEU A 289 -31.94 2.52 -5.04
CA LEU A 289 -31.07 3.26 -4.12
C LEU A 289 -30.53 2.35 -3.02
N GLU A 290 -31.38 1.53 -2.39
CA GLU A 290 -30.96 0.53 -1.40
C GLU A 290 -29.96 -0.48 -1.98
N GLN A 291 -30.20 -0.98 -3.20
CA GLN A 291 -29.30 -1.93 -3.85
C GLN A 291 -27.92 -1.34 -4.14
N LEU A 292 -27.87 -0.14 -4.73
CA LEU A 292 -26.61 0.46 -5.12
C LEU A 292 -25.82 0.98 -3.92
N THR A 293 -26.49 1.55 -2.91
CA THR A 293 -25.84 1.90 -1.63
C THR A 293 -25.31 0.66 -0.92
N SER A 294 -26.11 -0.43 -0.86
CA SER A 294 -25.65 -1.71 -0.31
C SER A 294 -24.47 -2.27 -1.08
N LYS A 295 -24.47 -2.18 -2.42
CA LYS A 295 -23.36 -2.59 -3.29
C LYS A 295 -22.09 -1.81 -2.95
N TYR A 296 -22.17 -0.49 -2.81
CA TYR A 296 -21.05 0.36 -2.43
C TYR A 296 -20.42 -0.08 -1.09
N TYR A 297 -21.23 -0.16 -0.03
CA TYR A 297 -20.74 -0.55 1.31
C TYR A 297 -20.33 -2.02 1.42
N THR A 298 -20.78 -2.86 0.49
CA THR A 298 -20.32 -4.25 0.38
C THR A 298 -18.90 -4.30 -0.19
N VAL A 299 -18.62 -3.52 -1.24
CA VAL A 299 -17.33 -3.51 -1.92
C VAL A 299 -16.27 -2.76 -1.12
N ILE A 300 -16.61 -1.57 -0.62
CA ILE A 300 -15.72 -0.77 0.25
C ILE A 300 -16.28 -0.86 1.67
N PRO A 301 -15.69 -1.69 2.54
CA PRO A 301 -16.22 -1.91 3.87
C PRO A 301 -15.94 -0.70 4.75
N HIS A 302 -16.99 -0.19 5.36
CA HIS A 302 -16.92 0.92 6.29
C HIS A 302 -17.49 0.53 7.64
N ASP A 303 -17.06 1.26 8.65
CA ASP A 303 -17.63 1.22 9.99
C ASP A 303 -18.22 2.59 10.37
N PHE A 304 -19.47 2.82 9.96
CA PHE A 304 -20.14 4.10 10.21
C PHE A 304 -20.95 4.16 11.50
N GLY A 305 -21.10 3.04 12.22
CA GLY A 305 -22.13 2.95 13.25
C GLY A 305 -23.50 3.41 12.73
N ARG A 306 -23.98 4.59 13.21
CA ARG A 306 -25.25 5.24 12.79
C ARG A 306 -25.07 6.57 12.04
N ARG A 307 -23.87 6.89 11.53
CA ARG A 307 -23.55 8.17 10.88
C ARG A 307 -23.41 8.03 9.35
N ARG A 308 -23.36 9.15 8.63
CA ARG A 308 -23.22 9.19 7.16
C ARG A 308 -21.73 9.18 6.72
N PRO A 309 -21.39 8.65 5.53
CA PRO A 309 -20.02 8.61 4.99
C PRO A 309 -19.43 9.95 4.51
N PRO A 310 -18.08 10.09 4.49
CA PRO A 310 -17.36 11.11 3.73
C PRO A 310 -17.03 10.67 2.27
N ILE A 311 -16.85 11.63 1.36
CA ILE A 311 -16.81 11.44 -0.12
C ILE A 311 -15.37 11.31 -0.69
N GLU A 312 -14.32 11.72 0.01
CA GLU A 312 -12.91 11.72 -0.48
C GLU A 312 -12.15 10.37 -0.37
N LEU A 313 -12.86 9.29 -0.09
CA LEU A 313 -12.24 8.04 0.32
C LEU A 313 -11.39 7.35 -0.76
N VAL A 314 -11.83 7.37 -2.02
CA VAL A 314 -11.30 6.46 -3.06
C VAL A 314 -9.86 6.83 -3.45
N GLU A 315 -9.58 8.12 -3.65
CA GLU A 315 -8.25 8.59 -4.03
C GLU A 315 -7.25 8.38 -2.89
N ALA A 316 -7.67 8.68 -1.66
CA ALA A 316 -6.88 8.43 -0.46
C ALA A 316 -6.56 6.93 -0.30
N LEU A 317 -7.54 6.04 -0.47
CA LEU A 317 -7.32 4.60 -0.40
C LEU A 317 -6.33 4.12 -1.47
N SER A 318 -6.44 4.61 -2.71
CA SER A 318 -5.50 4.23 -3.77
C SER A 318 -4.08 4.68 -3.48
N ASN A 319 -3.88 5.90 -2.97
CA ASN A 319 -2.55 6.37 -2.56
C ASN A 319 -1.99 5.61 -1.35
N MET A 320 -2.84 5.29 -0.36
CA MET A 320 -2.44 4.51 0.81
C MET A 320 -2.13 3.05 0.43
N GLU A 321 -2.82 2.44 -0.53
CA GLU A 321 -2.52 1.10 -1.04
C GLU A 321 -1.11 1.04 -1.63
N ILE A 322 -0.77 1.99 -2.51
CA ILE A 322 0.59 2.10 -3.09
C ILE A 322 1.64 2.35 -2.01
N THR A 323 1.34 3.24 -1.06
CA THR A 323 2.26 3.53 0.06
C THR A 323 2.48 2.28 0.91
N ASN A 324 1.43 1.50 1.15
CA ASN A 324 1.50 0.24 1.89
C ASN A 324 2.26 -0.86 1.12
N GLU A 325 2.10 -0.95 -0.20
CA GLU A 325 2.92 -1.83 -1.06
C GLU A 325 4.42 -1.48 -0.92
N ILE A 326 4.78 -0.19 -1.03
CA ILE A 326 6.17 0.27 -0.85
C ILE A 326 6.72 -0.11 0.53
N MET A 327 5.89 0.00 1.58
CA MET A 327 6.30 -0.36 2.94
C MET A 327 6.53 -1.86 3.10
N LYS A 328 5.67 -2.70 2.50
CA LYS A 328 5.80 -4.16 2.52
C LYS A 328 7.05 -4.61 1.78
N ASP A 329 7.30 -4.06 0.59
CA ASP A 329 8.50 -4.34 -0.21
C ASP A 329 9.80 -3.96 0.52
N ALA A 330 9.70 -3.09 1.52
CA ALA A 330 10.82 -2.62 2.34
C ALA A 330 10.91 -3.28 3.72
N GLU A 331 10.14 -4.32 4.03
CA GLU A 331 10.17 -4.96 5.36
C GLU A 331 11.51 -5.66 5.63
N TYR A 332 12.04 -6.38 4.62
CA TYR A 332 13.34 -7.06 4.67
C TYR A 332 14.18 -6.73 3.43
N PRO A 333 14.61 -5.47 3.28
CA PRO A 333 15.17 -5.01 2.03
C PRO A 333 16.63 -5.46 1.91
N VAL A 334 17.01 -5.84 0.69
CA VAL A 334 18.38 -6.15 0.32
C VAL A 334 18.83 -5.30 -0.87
N ASP A 335 20.13 -5.02 -0.96
CA ASP A 335 20.74 -4.42 -2.14
C ASP A 335 20.89 -5.44 -3.30
N ALA A 336 21.51 -5.00 -4.40
CA ALA A 336 21.75 -5.85 -5.57
C ALA A 336 22.68 -7.04 -5.27
N ASP A 337 23.55 -6.91 -4.27
CA ASP A 337 24.51 -7.92 -3.85
C ASP A 337 23.94 -8.86 -2.77
N GLY A 338 22.71 -8.59 -2.30
CA GLY A 338 22.01 -9.38 -1.29
C GLY A 338 22.30 -8.96 0.15
N ASN A 339 22.98 -7.83 0.37
CA ASN A 339 23.23 -7.33 1.72
C ASN A 339 22.00 -6.59 2.26
N PRO A 340 21.68 -6.76 3.57
CA PRO A 340 20.63 -6.00 4.22
C PRO A 340 20.85 -4.49 4.12
N ILE A 341 19.80 -3.75 3.76
CA ILE A 341 19.79 -2.28 3.77
C ILE A 341 18.78 -1.75 4.78
N ASN A 342 18.87 -0.46 5.11
CA ASN A 342 17.86 0.16 5.97
C ASN A 342 16.49 0.21 5.26
N PRO A 343 15.37 -0.22 5.90
CA PRO A 343 14.00 -0.11 5.37
C PRO A 343 13.63 1.26 4.84
N LEU A 344 14.00 2.33 5.56
CA LEU A 344 13.70 3.71 5.18
C LEU A 344 14.42 4.10 3.87
N ASP A 345 15.64 3.61 3.68
CA ASP A 345 16.42 3.83 2.45
C ASP A 345 15.79 3.09 1.27
N LYS A 346 15.26 1.88 1.49
CA LYS A 346 14.51 1.16 0.45
C LYS A 346 13.22 1.88 0.10
N GLN A 347 12.43 2.30 1.08
CA GLN A 347 11.19 3.05 0.88
C GLN A 347 11.45 4.34 0.08
N PHE A 348 12.50 5.07 0.46
CA PHE A 348 12.95 6.25 -0.27
C PHE A 348 13.28 5.94 -1.74
N ARG A 349 14.09 4.90 -2.00
CA ARG A 349 14.43 4.49 -3.38
C ARG A 349 13.19 4.06 -4.18
N SER A 350 12.23 3.40 -3.54
CA SER A 350 10.97 2.97 -4.17
C SER A 350 10.07 4.14 -4.61
N LEU A 351 10.29 5.37 -4.11
CA LEU A 351 9.62 6.56 -4.64
C LEU A 351 10.05 6.89 -6.07
N GLY A 352 11.25 6.47 -6.49
CA GLY A 352 11.73 6.62 -7.86
C GLY A 352 11.87 8.07 -8.32
N LEU A 353 12.13 9.01 -7.39
CA LEU A 353 12.36 10.42 -7.72
C LEU A 353 13.75 10.59 -8.36
N GLU A 354 13.85 11.45 -9.37
CA GLU A 354 15.14 11.87 -9.95
C GLU A 354 15.88 12.82 -9.02
N GLU A 355 15.12 13.69 -8.33
CA GLU A 355 15.66 14.62 -7.35
C GLU A 355 14.75 14.67 -6.13
N ILE A 356 15.37 14.68 -4.96
CA ILE A 356 14.76 15.14 -3.71
C ILE A 356 15.83 15.74 -2.80
N THR A 357 15.95 17.06 -2.83
CA THR A 357 17.05 17.80 -2.19
C THR A 357 16.48 18.77 -1.17
N LEU A 358 17.02 18.78 0.05
CA LEU A 358 16.65 19.76 1.05
C LEU A 358 17.13 21.16 0.60
N VAL A 359 16.22 22.12 0.56
CA VAL A 359 16.55 23.52 0.27
C VAL A 359 17.12 24.15 1.53
N GLU A 360 18.36 24.62 1.48
CA GLU A 360 19.04 25.19 2.65
C GLU A 360 18.42 26.51 3.09
N LYS A 361 18.20 26.67 4.40
CA LYS A 361 17.53 27.83 5.01
C LYS A 361 18.24 29.17 4.78
N SER A 362 19.54 29.13 4.51
CA SER A 362 20.38 30.30 4.23
C SER A 362 20.20 30.85 2.81
N THR A 363 19.54 30.11 1.92
CA THR A 363 19.43 30.46 0.50
C THR A 363 18.28 31.43 0.21
N THR A 364 18.43 32.23 -0.84
CA THR A 364 17.35 33.09 -1.35
C THR A 364 16.14 32.28 -1.81
N GLU A 365 16.37 31.10 -2.39
CA GLU A 365 15.32 30.15 -2.79
C GLU A 365 14.43 29.79 -1.60
N HIS A 366 15.01 29.38 -0.47
CA HIS A 366 14.26 29.08 0.75
C HIS A 366 13.49 30.30 1.25
N ALA A 367 14.14 31.46 1.34
CA ALA A 367 13.52 32.68 1.84
C ALA A 367 12.30 33.12 1.00
N GLU A 368 12.39 33.01 -0.33
CA GLU A 368 11.28 33.34 -1.23
C GLU A 368 10.13 32.31 -1.16
N LEU A 369 10.46 31.03 -1.02
CA LEU A 369 9.48 29.95 -0.85
C LEU A 369 8.73 30.04 0.49
N GLU A 370 9.46 30.27 1.58
CA GLU A 370 8.89 30.49 2.91
C GLU A 370 8.04 31.76 2.96
N ALA A 371 8.52 32.85 2.33
CA ALA A 371 7.74 34.07 2.18
C ALA A 371 6.46 33.83 1.37
N TYR A 372 6.50 33.05 0.29
CA TYR A 372 5.31 32.71 -0.48
C TYR A 372 4.31 31.89 0.38
N PHE A 373 4.79 30.91 1.13
CA PHE A 373 3.95 30.14 2.04
C PHE A 373 3.20 31.07 3.03
N HIS A 374 3.92 31.94 3.73
CA HIS A 374 3.34 32.83 4.74
C HIS A 374 2.49 33.97 4.16
N LYS A 375 2.90 34.60 3.06
CA LYS A 375 2.12 35.66 2.41
C LYS A 375 0.81 35.15 1.80
N SER A 376 0.72 33.83 1.60
CA SER A 376 -0.47 33.16 1.10
C SER A 376 -1.18 32.32 2.18
N GLN A 377 -0.75 32.44 3.44
CA GLN A 377 -1.35 31.78 4.60
C GLN A 377 -2.42 32.67 5.22
N ARG A 378 -3.50 32.04 5.70
CA ARG A 378 -4.65 32.68 6.32
C ARG A 378 -5.12 31.82 7.47
N LEU A 379 -5.23 32.40 8.66
CA LEU A 379 -5.80 31.82 9.89
C LEU A 379 -5.10 30.55 10.43
N SER A 380 -4.31 29.81 9.64
CA SER A 380 -3.55 28.67 10.11
C SER A 380 -2.24 29.12 10.77
N ARG A 381 -1.98 28.61 11.98
CA ARG A 381 -0.69 28.74 12.67
C ARG A 381 0.19 27.54 12.33
N ALA A 382 0.57 27.44 11.06
CA ALA A 382 1.52 26.45 10.60
C ALA A 382 2.85 27.12 10.27
N ASN A 383 3.96 26.52 10.68
CA ASN A 383 5.30 26.98 10.33
C ASN A 383 5.95 26.01 9.35
N VAL A 384 6.77 26.53 8.45
CA VAL A 384 7.60 25.73 7.56
C VAL A 384 8.70 25.07 8.39
N VAL A 385 8.83 23.74 8.27
CA VAL A 385 9.87 22.96 8.95
C VAL A 385 11.04 22.74 7.99
N ASP A 386 10.74 22.12 6.85
CA ASP A 386 11.68 21.75 5.79
C ASP A 386 11.01 21.97 4.43
N ILE A 387 11.81 22.37 3.44
CA ILE A 387 11.38 22.49 2.03
C ILE A 387 12.31 21.60 1.20
N PHE A 388 11.75 20.76 0.34
CA PHE A 388 12.50 19.90 -0.55
C PHE A 388 12.21 20.27 -2.00
N ARG A 389 13.25 20.45 -2.82
CA ARG A 389 13.10 20.44 -4.28
C ARG A 389 12.87 19.01 -4.72
N ILE A 390 11.88 18.77 -5.57
CA ILE A 390 11.54 17.43 -6.06
C ILE A 390 11.43 17.40 -7.58
N THR A 391 11.98 16.35 -8.18
CA THR A 391 11.87 16.10 -9.62
C THR A 391 11.44 14.64 -9.84
N ARG A 392 10.39 14.45 -10.62
CA ARG A 392 9.85 13.13 -10.97
C ARG A 392 10.25 12.74 -12.40
N PRO A 393 10.56 11.45 -12.65
CA PRO A 393 10.94 10.99 -13.96
C PRO A 393 9.82 11.16 -14.99
N GLY A 394 10.20 11.67 -16.16
CA GLY A 394 9.32 11.92 -17.32
C GLY A 394 8.29 13.03 -17.11
N GLU A 395 8.27 13.71 -15.97
CA GLU A 395 7.29 14.76 -15.68
C GLU A 395 7.59 16.06 -16.42
N ALA A 396 8.86 16.47 -16.48
CA ALA A 396 9.30 17.63 -17.25
C ALA A 396 8.98 17.47 -18.75
N GLU A 397 9.34 16.33 -19.32
CA GLU A 397 9.09 16.02 -20.73
C GLU A 397 7.60 16.00 -21.06
N ARG A 398 6.77 15.40 -20.18
CA ARG A 398 5.30 15.39 -20.32
C ARG A 398 4.74 16.81 -20.27
N PHE A 399 5.25 17.63 -19.36
CA PHE A 399 4.84 19.01 -19.16
C PHE A 399 5.21 19.93 -20.34
N GLU A 400 6.39 19.73 -20.91
CA GLU A 400 6.84 20.46 -22.11
C GLU A 400 6.09 20.02 -23.36
N LYS A 401 5.90 18.70 -23.56
CA LYS A 401 5.13 18.14 -24.69
C LYS A 401 3.67 18.56 -24.68
N ALA A 402 3.11 18.93 -23.52
CA ALA A 402 1.79 19.53 -23.47
C ALA A 402 1.72 20.82 -24.31
N GLY A 403 2.83 21.57 -24.41
CA GLY A 403 2.96 22.73 -25.29
C GLY A 403 2.04 23.90 -24.92
N ILE A 404 1.54 23.94 -23.68
CA ILE A 404 0.57 24.93 -23.21
C ILE A 404 1.32 26.05 -22.48
N GLN A 405 1.57 27.22 -23.08
CA GLN A 405 1.88 28.43 -22.30
C GLN A 405 1.32 29.70 -22.95
N PRO A 406 0.53 30.49 -22.21
CA PRO A 406 1.06 31.81 -21.82
C PRO A 406 0.87 32.22 -20.34
N LYS A 407 0.12 31.47 -19.52
CA LYS A 407 -0.10 31.80 -18.09
C LYS A 407 0.11 30.61 -17.17
N THR A 408 1.37 30.30 -16.93
CA THR A 408 1.78 29.30 -15.94
C THR A 408 1.79 29.91 -14.55
N LYS A 409 1.31 29.15 -13.57
CA LYS A 409 1.30 29.56 -12.17
C LYS A 409 1.97 28.50 -11.31
N LEU A 410 2.61 28.97 -10.25
CA LEU A 410 3.08 28.12 -9.17
C LEU A 410 1.98 28.10 -8.11
N LEU A 411 1.40 26.92 -7.85
CA LEU A 411 0.18 26.75 -7.06
C LEU A 411 0.32 25.64 -6.02
N TRP A 412 -0.38 25.77 -4.91
CA TRP A 412 -0.38 24.84 -3.80
C TRP A 412 -1.31 23.66 -4.04
N HIS A 413 -0.92 22.49 -3.53
CA HIS A 413 -1.77 21.32 -3.38
C HIS A 413 -1.53 20.69 -2.01
N GLY A 414 -2.60 20.36 -1.28
CA GLY A 414 -2.51 19.69 0.01
C GLY A 414 -3.18 18.33 -0.03
N SER A 415 -2.61 17.37 0.69
CA SER A 415 -3.18 16.05 0.88
C SER A 415 -2.75 15.49 2.24
N ARG A 416 -3.38 14.41 2.69
CA ARG A 416 -2.95 13.68 3.89
C ARG A 416 -1.51 13.21 3.70
N SER A 417 -0.69 13.29 4.74
CA SER A 417 0.72 12.83 4.71
C SER A 417 0.87 11.39 4.19
N THR A 418 -0.08 10.53 4.53
CA THR A 418 -0.19 9.12 4.12
C THR A 418 -0.46 8.91 2.64
N ASN A 419 -0.87 9.95 1.90
CA ASN A 419 -1.05 9.88 0.46
C ASN A 419 0.26 10.13 -0.32
N PHE A 420 1.27 10.71 0.32
CA PHE A 420 2.47 11.19 -0.38
C PHE A 420 3.38 10.06 -0.89
N GLY A 421 3.32 8.86 -0.34
CA GLY A 421 4.02 7.71 -0.92
C GLY A 421 3.49 7.41 -2.33
N GLY A 422 2.17 7.43 -2.51
CA GLY A 422 1.51 7.31 -3.81
C GLY A 422 1.73 8.51 -4.73
N ILE A 423 1.63 9.74 -4.21
CA ILE A 423 1.79 10.96 -5.01
C ILE A 423 3.25 11.15 -5.46
N LEU A 424 4.23 10.87 -4.62
CA LEU A 424 5.66 10.98 -4.96
C LEU A 424 6.16 9.82 -5.81
N SER A 425 5.50 8.66 -5.82
CA SER A 425 5.85 7.56 -6.73
C SER A 425 5.12 7.62 -8.08
N GLN A 426 3.85 8.04 -8.12
CA GLN A 426 3.03 7.98 -9.34
C GLN A 426 2.52 9.33 -9.87
N GLY A 427 2.61 10.39 -9.08
CA GLY A 427 2.24 11.75 -9.45
C GLY A 427 0.82 12.08 -8.99
N LEU A 428 0.40 13.32 -9.21
CA LEU A 428 -1.00 13.71 -9.02
C LEU A 428 -1.87 13.03 -10.09
N ARG A 429 -2.95 12.38 -9.67
CA ARG A 429 -3.85 11.64 -10.54
C ARG A 429 -5.20 12.33 -10.62
N ILE A 430 -5.87 12.18 -11.76
CA ILE A 430 -7.27 12.54 -11.90
C ILE A 430 -8.10 11.32 -11.52
N ALA A 431 -9.18 11.55 -10.77
CA ALA A 431 -10.12 10.50 -10.41
C ALA A 431 -10.56 9.71 -11.66
N PRO A 432 -10.66 8.37 -11.57
CA PRO A 432 -10.91 7.54 -12.74
C PRO A 432 -12.32 7.77 -13.32
N PRO A 433 -12.57 7.47 -14.61
CA PRO A 433 -13.86 7.70 -15.27
C PRO A 433 -15.06 7.06 -14.55
N GLU A 434 -14.84 5.98 -13.81
CA GLU A 434 -15.82 5.23 -13.05
C GLU A 434 -16.27 5.96 -11.77
N ALA A 435 -15.48 6.89 -11.24
CA ALA A 435 -15.87 7.65 -10.05
C ALA A 435 -17.07 8.59 -10.30
N PRO A 436 -17.91 8.87 -9.30
CA PRO A 436 -18.98 9.86 -9.44
C PRO A 436 -18.37 11.26 -9.63
N ALA A 437 -19.03 12.12 -10.41
CA ALA A 437 -18.57 13.50 -10.61
C ALA A 437 -19.07 14.44 -9.51
N ASN A 438 -20.22 14.14 -8.90
CA ASN A 438 -20.88 15.00 -7.91
C ASN A 438 -20.16 15.11 -6.55
N GLY A 439 -19.07 14.36 -6.36
CA GLY A 439 -18.14 14.57 -5.25
C GLY A 439 -17.10 15.67 -5.49
N TYR A 440 -17.03 16.19 -6.73
CA TYR A 440 -16.03 17.17 -7.15
C TYR A 440 -16.74 18.44 -7.64
N VAL A 441 -16.51 19.55 -6.94
CA VAL A 441 -17.24 20.82 -7.15
C VAL A 441 -17.15 21.31 -8.60
N PHE A 442 -16.01 21.11 -9.27
CA PHE A 442 -15.75 21.53 -10.65
C PHE A 442 -15.39 20.34 -11.55
N GLY A 443 -15.95 19.16 -11.24
CA GLY A 443 -15.67 17.91 -11.94
C GLY A 443 -14.31 17.32 -11.61
N LYS A 444 -13.99 16.19 -12.23
CA LYS A 444 -12.76 15.44 -11.98
C LYS A 444 -11.56 16.16 -12.60
N GLY A 445 -10.59 16.52 -11.77
CA GLY A 445 -9.36 17.17 -12.20
C GLY A 445 -8.38 17.25 -11.03
N ILE A 446 -7.20 17.83 -11.27
CA ILE A 446 -6.26 18.14 -10.20
C ILE A 446 -6.62 19.53 -9.66
N TYR A 447 -6.93 19.59 -8.37
CA TYR A 447 -7.29 20.82 -7.66
C TYR A 447 -6.05 21.46 -7.07
N LEU A 448 -5.80 22.71 -7.45
CA LEU A 448 -4.69 23.54 -7.00
C LEU A 448 -5.24 24.85 -6.43
N ALA A 449 -4.52 25.47 -5.50
CA ALA A 449 -4.89 26.76 -4.92
C ALA A 449 -3.75 27.77 -5.04
N ASP A 450 -4.08 29.04 -5.21
CA ASP A 450 -3.10 30.13 -5.18
C ASP A 450 -2.63 30.45 -3.76
N VAL A 451 -3.44 30.09 -2.75
CA VAL A 451 -3.17 30.30 -1.33
C VAL A 451 -2.87 29.00 -0.56
N SER A 452 -1.84 29.03 0.28
CA SER A 452 -1.39 27.88 1.07
C SER A 452 -2.46 27.41 2.06
N SER A 453 -3.22 28.34 2.65
CA SER A 453 -4.27 28.03 3.63
C SER A 453 -5.39 27.16 3.06
N LYS A 454 -5.76 27.36 1.79
CA LYS A 454 -6.79 26.54 1.15
C LYS A 454 -6.30 25.10 0.95
N SER A 455 -5.05 24.94 0.55
CA SER A 455 -4.44 23.60 0.47
C SER A 455 -4.27 22.95 1.84
N CYS A 456 -4.02 23.74 2.89
CA CYS A 456 -3.94 23.24 4.27
C CYS A 456 -5.25 22.60 4.76
N GLU A 457 -6.42 22.93 4.21
CA GLU A 457 -7.68 22.28 4.59
C GLU A 457 -7.70 20.78 4.27
N TYR A 458 -6.86 20.33 3.34
CA TYR A 458 -6.82 18.95 2.84
C TYR A 458 -5.70 18.10 3.46
N VAL A 459 -4.88 18.66 4.36
CA VAL A 459 -3.71 17.94 4.91
C VAL A 459 -4.00 17.14 6.18
N TYR A 460 -5.08 17.48 6.89
CA TYR A 460 -5.53 16.82 8.14
C TYR A 460 -4.40 16.66 9.18
N PRO A 461 -3.84 17.75 9.73
CA PRO A 461 -2.65 17.66 10.57
C PRO A 461 -2.86 16.88 11.89
N SER A 462 -4.09 16.80 12.40
CA SER A 462 -4.42 16.10 13.65
C SER A 462 -4.17 14.59 13.62
N ILE A 463 -4.18 13.96 12.45
CA ILE A 463 -3.91 12.51 12.30
C ILE A 463 -2.41 12.18 12.22
N SER A 464 -1.55 13.20 12.16
CA SER A 464 -0.09 13.04 12.04
C SER A 464 0.67 13.95 13.01
N GLY A 465 0.14 14.14 14.22
CA GLY A 465 0.82 14.88 15.29
C GLY A 465 1.08 16.35 14.98
N GLY A 466 0.23 16.96 14.15
CA GLY A 466 0.38 18.34 13.68
C GLY A 466 1.32 18.50 12.48
N ALA A 467 2.10 17.47 12.11
CA ALA A 467 2.96 17.52 10.93
C ALA A 467 2.13 17.29 9.66
N ALA A 468 2.40 18.05 8.60
CA ALA A 468 1.67 17.98 7.34
C ALA A 468 2.57 18.24 6.14
N LEU A 469 2.09 17.85 4.96
CA LEU A 469 2.79 17.99 3.69
C LEU A 469 1.96 18.78 2.68
N LEU A 470 2.62 19.67 1.96
CA LEU A 470 2.06 20.47 0.88
C LEU A 470 2.97 20.40 -0.34
N LEU A 471 2.38 20.26 -1.52
CA LEU A 471 3.10 20.40 -2.78
C LEU A 471 2.99 21.82 -3.30
N LEU A 472 4.05 22.23 -3.96
CA LEU A 472 4.05 23.39 -4.83
C LEU A 472 4.26 22.91 -6.27
N CYS A 473 3.26 23.20 -7.10
CA CYS A 473 3.08 22.65 -8.43
C CYS A 473 3.14 23.76 -9.47
N GLU A 474 3.95 23.58 -10.50
CA GLU A 474 3.91 24.40 -11.71
C GLU A 474 2.75 23.91 -12.59
N ALA A 475 1.82 24.81 -12.91
CA ALA A 475 0.57 24.48 -13.59
C ALA A 475 0.34 25.33 -14.84
N GLN A 476 0.15 24.66 -15.98
CA GLN A 476 -0.22 25.27 -17.25
C GLN A 476 -1.75 25.42 -17.36
N LEU A 477 -2.23 26.63 -17.14
CA LEU A 477 -3.68 26.91 -17.06
C LEU A 477 -4.31 27.23 -18.43
N GLY A 478 -3.50 27.57 -19.44
CA GLY A 478 -3.98 28.19 -20.67
C GLY A 478 -4.41 29.66 -20.46
N ASP A 479 -4.97 30.29 -21.49
CA ASP A 479 -5.46 31.67 -21.40
C ASP A 479 -6.68 31.92 -22.32
N PRO A 480 -7.84 32.37 -21.78
CA PRO A 480 -8.19 32.41 -20.37
C PRO A 480 -8.61 31.01 -19.84
N PRO A 481 -8.42 30.74 -18.54
CA PRO A 481 -9.11 29.63 -17.90
C PRO A 481 -10.63 29.88 -17.88
N PHE A 482 -11.42 28.81 -17.88
CA PHE A 482 -12.87 28.89 -17.83
C PHE A 482 -13.32 29.32 -16.43
N GLY A 483 -13.85 30.54 -16.32
CA GLY A 483 -14.34 31.06 -15.04
C GLY A 483 -15.64 30.40 -14.58
N CYS A 484 -15.71 29.97 -13.32
CA CYS A 484 -16.91 29.41 -12.72
C CYS A 484 -17.10 29.88 -11.27
N HIS A 485 -18.28 30.39 -10.93
CA HIS A 485 -18.61 30.88 -9.57
C HIS A 485 -19.28 29.83 -8.68
N ASP A 486 -20.13 28.99 -9.27
CA ASP A 486 -20.94 28.02 -8.56
C ASP A 486 -20.49 26.59 -8.84
N HIS A 487 -20.99 25.65 -8.02
CA HIS A 487 -20.79 24.22 -8.25
C HIS A 487 -21.13 23.83 -9.70
N CYS A 488 -20.15 23.26 -10.41
CA CYS A 488 -20.28 22.85 -11.79
C CYS A 488 -19.55 21.53 -12.03
N SER A 489 -20.23 20.41 -11.76
CA SER A 489 -19.68 19.06 -11.96
C SER A 489 -19.28 18.76 -13.42
N ASP A 490 -19.89 19.46 -14.39
CA ASP A 490 -19.55 19.41 -15.82
C ASP A 490 -18.53 20.47 -16.27
N ALA A 491 -17.83 21.16 -15.36
CA ALA A 491 -16.91 22.25 -15.71
C ALA A 491 -15.80 21.81 -16.69
N ALA A 492 -15.32 20.56 -16.62
CA ALA A 492 -14.37 20.02 -17.60
C ALA A 492 -14.92 20.07 -19.03
N LYS A 493 -16.18 19.68 -19.23
CA LYS A 493 -16.84 19.71 -20.54
C LYS A 493 -17.05 21.14 -21.02
N LYS A 494 -17.50 22.03 -20.13
CA LYS A 494 -17.72 23.45 -20.45
C LYS A 494 -16.42 24.17 -20.78
N SER A 495 -15.36 23.94 -20.00
CA SER A 495 -14.00 24.44 -20.26
C SER A 495 -13.56 24.04 -21.66
N LYS A 496 -13.62 22.73 -21.98
CA LYS A 496 -13.23 22.23 -23.30
C LYS A 496 -14.07 22.82 -24.44
N ALA A 497 -15.39 22.93 -24.26
CA ALA A 497 -16.29 23.52 -25.25
C ALA A 497 -16.02 25.02 -25.47
N GLY A 498 -15.58 25.73 -24.43
CA GLY A 498 -15.17 27.13 -24.49
C GLY A 498 -13.74 27.35 -24.97
N GLY A 499 -13.00 26.31 -25.35
CA GLY A 499 -11.59 26.41 -25.77
C GLY A 499 -10.59 26.61 -24.62
N SER A 500 -11.05 26.57 -23.36
CA SER A 500 -10.20 26.68 -22.18
C SER A 500 -9.63 25.31 -21.76
N LEU A 501 -8.39 25.32 -21.25
CA LEU A 501 -7.68 24.12 -20.83
C LEU A 501 -7.79 23.82 -19.34
N SER A 502 -8.29 24.78 -18.57
CA SER A 502 -8.48 24.65 -17.13
C SER A 502 -9.69 25.46 -16.70
N THR A 503 -10.22 25.12 -15.52
CA THR A 503 -11.26 25.90 -14.85
C THR A 503 -10.64 26.75 -13.76
N TRP A 504 -11.08 28.00 -13.69
CA TRP A 504 -10.81 28.91 -12.61
C TRP A 504 -12.08 29.04 -11.76
N ALA A 505 -12.05 28.41 -10.58
CA ALA A 505 -13.09 28.56 -9.58
C ALA A 505 -12.94 29.94 -8.92
N MET A 506 -13.85 30.85 -9.26
CA MET A 506 -13.79 32.24 -8.86
C MET A 506 -14.39 32.42 -7.47
N GLY A 507 -13.52 32.49 -6.46
CA GLY A 507 -13.88 33.00 -5.14
C GLY A 507 -14.19 34.50 -5.15
N VAL A 508 -14.84 34.99 -4.09
CA VAL A 508 -15.19 36.43 -3.98
C VAL A 508 -13.94 37.30 -3.86
N ASN A 509 -12.85 36.78 -3.29
CA ASN A 509 -11.60 37.50 -3.09
C ASN A 509 -10.46 36.91 -3.92
N GLN A 510 -9.72 37.79 -4.62
CA GLN A 510 -8.56 37.42 -5.42
C GLN A 510 -7.25 37.92 -4.78
N PRO A 511 -6.10 37.30 -5.05
CA PRO A 511 -4.80 37.87 -4.70
C PRO A 511 -4.68 39.33 -5.20
N LYS A 512 -4.23 40.24 -4.34
CA LYS A 512 -4.01 41.65 -4.70
C LYS A 512 -2.85 41.82 -5.68
N GLY A 513 -1.91 40.88 -5.66
CA GLY A 513 -0.68 40.97 -6.43
C GLY A 513 -0.14 39.61 -6.82
N TRP A 514 0.42 39.58 -8.04
CA TRP A 514 1.18 38.46 -8.56
C TRP A 514 2.63 38.91 -8.72
N LYS A 515 3.57 38.07 -8.30
CA LYS A 515 5.01 38.25 -8.49
C LYS A 515 5.52 37.16 -9.43
N ASP A 516 6.54 37.50 -10.20
CA ASP A 516 7.29 36.52 -11.01
C ASP A 516 8.05 35.57 -10.09
N ALA A 517 7.82 34.27 -10.27
CA ALA A 517 8.45 33.21 -9.49
C ALA A 517 9.93 33.01 -9.86
N GLY A 518 10.44 33.69 -10.89
CA GLY A 518 11.87 33.82 -11.19
C GLY A 518 12.72 34.33 -10.03
N ALA A 519 12.09 34.97 -9.03
CA ALA A 519 12.75 35.33 -7.78
C ALA A 519 13.16 34.12 -6.91
N ILE A 520 12.50 32.97 -7.06
CA ILE A 520 12.87 31.71 -6.39
C ILE A 520 14.10 31.11 -7.09
N SER A 521 14.03 31.01 -8.42
CA SER A 521 15.06 30.42 -9.30
C SER A 521 14.78 30.86 -10.74
N GLU A 522 15.82 31.09 -11.55
CA GLU A 522 15.69 31.59 -12.94
C GLU A 522 14.82 30.68 -13.82
N GLU A 523 14.74 29.39 -13.49
CA GLU A 523 13.89 28.41 -14.19
C GLU A 523 12.39 28.71 -14.12
N PHE A 524 11.96 29.55 -13.17
CA PHE A 524 10.57 29.97 -13.00
C PHE A 524 10.26 31.32 -13.63
N LYS A 525 11.16 31.88 -14.43
CA LYS A 525 10.93 33.16 -15.09
C LYS A 525 9.64 33.13 -15.92
N GLY A 526 8.74 34.07 -15.67
CA GLY A 526 7.43 34.16 -16.33
C GLY A 526 6.33 33.31 -15.67
N VAL A 527 6.66 32.45 -14.70
CA VAL A 527 5.69 31.74 -13.87
C VAL A 527 5.20 32.69 -12.78
N LYS A 528 3.89 32.73 -12.51
CA LYS A 528 3.33 33.64 -11.49
C LYS A 528 3.07 32.94 -10.16
N MET A 529 3.42 33.62 -9.06
CA MET A 529 3.06 33.24 -7.69
C MET A 529 2.41 34.42 -6.96
N VAL A 530 1.70 34.17 -5.86
CA VAL A 530 1.04 35.24 -5.10
C VAL A 530 2.05 36.04 -4.29
N SER A 531 1.97 37.37 -4.38
CA SER A 531 2.80 38.28 -3.57
C SER A 531 2.08 38.81 -2.33
N SER A 532 0.75 38.89 -2.36
CA SER A 532 -0.08 39.42 -1.27
C SER A 532 -1.55 39.03 -1.47
N ILE A 533 -2.26 38.81 -0.37
CA ILE A 533 -3.67 38.41 -0.32
C ILE A 533 -4.57 39.51 0.29
N LEU A 534 -5.88 39.47 -0.02
CA LEU A 534 -6.93 40.17 0.74
C LEU A 534 -7.22 39.43 2.06
N GLU A 535 -7.84 40.09 3.05
CA GLU A 535 -8.13 39.50 4.38
C GLU A 535 -9.43 38.65 4.45
N LEU A 536 -10.36 38.75 3.49
CA LEU A 536 -11.69 38.11 3.57
C LEU A 536 -11.89 36.72 2.90
N GLU A 537 -12.83 35.95 3.46
CA GLU A 537 -13.07 34.50 3.34
C GLU A 537 -13.71 34.02 2.02
N THR A 538 -12.96 33.86 0.93
CA THR A 538 -13.34 32.92 -0.14
C THR A 538 -12.17 32.65 -1.06
N TYR A 539 -12.07 31.41 -1.52
CA TYR A 539 -10.84 30.86 -2.09
C TYR A 539 -10.94 30.67 -3.59
N ILE A 540 -9.85 30.97 -4.27
CA ILE A 540 -9.66 30.61 -5.67
C ILE A 540 -9.06 29.22 -5.75
N GLN A 541 -9.64 28.40 -6.61
CA GLN A 541 -9.05 27.12 -7.01
C GLN A 541 -8.86 27.11 -8.51
N TYR A 542 -7.81 26.43 -8.95
CA TYR A 542 -7.55 26.13 -10.34
C TYR A 542 -7.68 24.62 -10.50
N ILE A 543 -8.45 24.22 -11.51
CA ILE A 543 -8.69 22.81 -11.82
C ILE A 543 -8.17 22.55 -13.21
N VAL A 544 -7.17 21.68 -13.30
CA VAL A 544 -6.63 21.21 -14.57
C VAL A 544 -7.14 19.80 -14.86
N TYR A 545 -7.39 19.54 -16.14
CA TYR A 545 -8.09 18.34 -16.60
C TYR A 545 -7.16 17.34 -17.31
N SER A 546 -5.86 17.61 -17.33
CA SER A 546 -4.82 16.70 -17.76
C SER A 546 -3.66 16.69 -16.77
N VAL A 547 -3.14 15.49 -16.46
CA VAL A 547 -1.91 15.31 -15.67
C VAL A 547 -0.67 15.92 -16.37
N SER A 548 -0.72 16.14 -17.68
CA SER A 548 0.34 16.81 -18.43
C SER A 548 0.44 18.31 -18.14
N GLN A 549 -0.60 18.92 -17.55
CA GLN A 549 -0.60 20.35 -17.22
C GLN A 549 0.10 20.66 -15.90
N VAL A 550 0.56 19.65 -15.16
CA VAL A 550 1.14 19.82 -13.83
C VAL A 550 2.51 19.16 -13.75
N LYS A 551 3.44 19.90 -13.15
CA LYS A 551 4.78 19.44 -12.77
C LYS A 551 5.02 19.79 -11.30
N LEU A 552 5.40 18.81 -10.49
CA LEU A 552 5.74 19.01 -9.08
C LEU A 552 7.11 19.68 -9.00
N ARG A 553 7.27 20.64 -8.09
CA ARG A 553 8.51 21.43 -7.96
C ARG A 553 9.09 21.35 -6.56
N TYR A 554 8.24 21.56 -5.56
CA TYR A 554 8.66 21.56 -4.17
C TYR A 554 7.67 20.78 -3.30
N LEU A 555 8.23 20.19 -2.24
CA LEU A 555 7.50 19.56 -1.17
C LEU A 555 7.80 20.29 0.13
N PHE A 556 6.78 20.85 0.75
CA PHE A 556 6.85 21.55 2.01
C PHE A 556 6.41 20.61 3.12
N LYS A 557 7.25 20.51 4.15
CA LYS A 557 6.87 19.94 5.44
C LYS A 557 6.58 21.08 6.39
N VAL A 558 5.38 21.08 6.96
CA VAL A 558 4.91 22.14 7.86
C VAL A 558 4.42 21.54 9.17
N GLN A 559 4.47 22.32 10.25
CA GLN A 559 4.00 21.93 11.58
C GLN A 559 2.89 22.87 12.05
N PHE A 560 1.74 22.31 12.41
CA PHE A 560 0.62 23.01 13.02
C PHE A 560 0.73 22.97 14.55
N PHE A 561 0.48 24.11 15.21
CA PHE A 561 0.57 24.23 16.68
C PHE A 561 -0.78 24.21 17.40
N HIS A 562 -1.88 24.39 16.66
CA HIS A 562 -3.25 24.23 17.15
C HIS A 562 -4.08 23.59 16.03
N TYR A 563 -4.81 22.52 16.34
CA TYR A 563 -5.65 21.76 15.42
C TYR A 563 -6.99 21.40 16.04
#